data_AF-A0A526YTZ5-F1
#
_entry.id   AF-A0A526YTZ5-F1
#
_cell.length_a   1.000
_cell.length_b   1.000
_cell.length_c   1.000
_cell.angle_alpha   90.00
_cell.angle_beta   90.00
_cell.angle_gamma   90.00
#
_symmetry.space_group_name_H-M   'P 1'
#
loop_
_entity.id
_entity.type
_entity.pdbx_description
1 polymer ?
#
loop_
_entity_poly.entity_id
_entity_poly.type
_entity_poly.pdbx_seq_one_letter_code
_entity_poly.pdbx_strand_id
1 'polypeptide(L)' 'MHTGHDALQRDESGDTAGLVEIAGAIKWFDVAKGYGFILPDDGSSGDILLHVTCLRKDGFQTALEGARVVC' A
#
# COMPACT_ATOMS: atom_id res chain seq x y z
N MET A 1 24.52 6.64 43.46
CA MET A 1 25.08 5.78 42.40
C MET A 1 24.18 4.57 42.21
N HIS A 2 23.27 4.63 41.23
CA HIS A 2 22.70 3.49 40.51
C HIS A 2 22.24 4.03 39.15
N THR A 3 22.90 3.54 38.10
CA THR A 3 22.78 3.94 36.70
C THR A 3 21.74 3.05 36.00
N GLY A 4 21.10 3.57 34.96
CA GLY A 4 20.35 2.82 33.93
C GLY A 4 19.40 3.80 33.22
N HIS A 5 19.69 4.32 32.02
CA HIS A 5 19.41 3.69 30.71
C HIS A 5 18.03 3.01 30.71
N ASP A 6 17.05 3.32 29.88
CA ASP A 6 17.09 3.68 28.46
C ASP A 6 15.69 4.23 28.12
N ALA A 7 15.56 5.48 27.69
CA ALA A 7 15.15 5.86 26.34
C ALA A 7 13.97 5.04 25.74
N LEU A 8 12.80 5.68 25.68
CA LEU A 8 11.82 5.58 24.59
C LEU A 8 11.51 4.15 24.06
N GLN A 9 10.68 3.39 24.77
CA GLN A 9 9.90 2.35 24.09
C GLN A 9 8.78 3.05 23.29
N ARG A 10 9.14 3.57 22.11
CA ARG A 10 8.19 4.06 21.12
C ARG A 10 7.42 2.82 20.64
N ASP A 11 6.13 2.81 20.90
CA ASP A 11 5.20 1.76 20.53
C ASP A 11 5.17 1.63 18.99
N GLU A 12 6.06 0.80 18.44
CA GLU A 12 5.95 0.27 17.07
C GLU A 12 4.99 -0.93 17.09
N SER A 13 3.76 -0.69 17.50
CA SER A 13 2.65 -1.62 17.28
C SER A 13 2.13 -1.39 15.86
N GLY A 14 2.94 -1.79 14.88
CA GLY A 14 2.52 -1.88 13.49
C GLY A 14 1.60 -3.09 13.34
N ASP A 15 0.30 -2.84 13.45
CA ASP A 15 -0.79 -3.74 13.09
C ASP A 15 -0.53 -4.37 11.70
N THR A 16 0.09 -5.54 11.71
CA THR A 16 0.32 -6.40 10.54
C THR A 16 -0.53 -7.67 10.67
N ALA A 17 -1.62 -7.60 11.44
CA ALA A 17 -2.48 -8.74 11.75
C ALA A 17 -3.69 -8.89 10.80
N GLY A 18 -3.79 -8.05 9.76
CA GLY A 18 -4.90 -8.07 8.79
C GLY A 18 -4.52 -7.63 7.39
N LEU A 19 -3.26 -7.73 6.99
CA LEU A 19 -2.83 -7.41 5.63
C LEU A 19 -3.37 -8.48 4.68
N VAL A 20 -4.33 -8.10 3.84
CA VAL A 20 -4.83 -8.94 2.76
C VAL A 20 -4.02 -8.60 1.52
N GLU A 21 -3.23 -9.56 1.06
CA GLU A 21 -2.48 -9.45 -0.19
C GLU A 21 -3.44 -9.55 -1.36
N ILE A 22 -3.55 -8.48 -2.14
CA ILE A 22 -4.38 -8.45 -3.35
C ILE A 22 -3.50 -8.30 -4.58
N ALA A 23 -3.63 -9.24 -5.51
CA ALA A 23 -2.95 -9.21 -6.80
C ALA A 23 -3.93 -8.83 -7.92
N GLY A 24 -3.53 -7.91 -8.77
CA GLY A 24 -4.35 -7.45 -9.89
C GLY A 24 -3.59 -6.64 -10.92
N ALA A 25 -4.29 -6.24 -11.98
CA ALA A 25 -3.78 -5.36 -13.01
C ALA A 25 -4.38 -3.96 -12.86
N ILE A 26 -3.57 -2.92 -13.06
CA ILE A 26 -4.05 -1.54 -13.00
C ILE A 26 -4.95 -1.28 -14.20
N LYS A 27 -6.22 -0.97 -13.93
CA LYS A 27 -7.21 -0.61 -14.95
C LYS A 27 -6.93 0.75 -15.52
N TRP A 28 -6.61 1.71 -14.65
CA TRP A 28 -6.16 3.04 -14.98
C TRP A 28 -5.65 3.72 -13.71
N PHE A 29 -4.71 4.65 -13.87
CA PHE A 29 -4.19 5.44 -12.77
C PHE A 29 -4.06 6.90 -13.20
N ASP A 30 -4.69 7.80 -12.45
CA ASP A 30 -4.64 9.23 -12.73
C ASP A 30 -3.64 9.88 -11.76
N VAL A 31 -2.42 10.12 -12.24
CA VAL A 31 -1.34 10.74 -11.45
C VAL A 31 -1.71 12.16 -11.03
N ALA A 32 -2.46 12.89 -11.86
CA ALA A 32 -2.87 14.26 -11.57
C ALA A 32 -3.87 14.30 -10.42
N LYS A 33 -4.76 13.31 -10.34
CA LYS A 33 -5.69 13.17 -9.23
C LYS A 33 -5.12 12.40 -8.02
N GLY A 34 -4.07 11.60 -8.22
CA GLY A 34 -3.42 10.81 -7.17
C GLY A 34 -4.20 9.56 -6.77
N TYR A 35 -5.08 9.05 -7.62
CA TYR A 35 -5.81 7.80 -7.38
C TYR A 35 -6.02 7.02 -8.68
N GLY A 36 -6.28 5.73 -8.54
CA GLY A 36 -6.55 4.84 -9.66
C GLY A 36 -7.39 3.63 -9.24
N PHE A 37 -7.61 2.75 -10.19
CA PHE A 37 -8.35 1.51 -9.96
C PHE A 37 -7.54 0.30 -10.41
N ILE A 38 -7.63 -0.76 -9.63
CA ILE A 38 -7.01 -2.05 -9.91
C ILE A 38 -8.13 -3.08 -10.11
N LEU A 39 -7.95 -3.94 -11.11
CA LEU A 39 -8.77 -5.12 -11.34
C LEU A 39 -8.07 -6.33 -10.72
N PRO A 40 -8.62 -6.94 -9.65
CA PRO A 40 -8.05 -8.15 -9.06
C PRO A 40 -8.18 -9.34 -10.02
N ASP A 41 -7.17 -10.21 -10.03
CA ASP A 41 -7.16 -11.44 -10.83
C ASP A 41 -8.01 -12.56 -10.20
N ASP A 42 -8.18 -12.50 -8.87
CA ASP A 42 -8.91 -13.49 -8.06
C ASP A 42 -10.44 -13.54 -8.33
N GLY A 43 -10.94 -12.75 -9.29
CA GLY A 43 -12.36 -12.71 -9.64
C GLY A 43 -13.24 -11.99 -8.61
N SER A 44 -12.61 -11.31 -7.65
CA SER A 44 -13.29 -10.40 -6.73
C SER A 44 -13.99 -9.32 -7.56
N SER A 45 -15.33 -9.33 -7.60
CA SER A 45 -16.15 -8.54 -8.51
C SER A 45 -16.27 -7.07 -8.11
N GLY A 46 -15.15 -6.46 -7.69
CA GLY A 46 -15.08 -5.07 -7.27
C GLY A 46 -13.78 -4.43 -7.74
N ASP A 47 -13.89 -3.26 -8.35
CA ASP A 47 -12.72 -2.43 -8.67
C ASP A 47 -12.10 -1.94 -7.35
N ILE A 48 -10.79 -2.13 -7.18
CA ILE A 48 -10.06 -1.73 -5.97
C ILE A 48 -9.53 -0.32 -6.17
N LEU A 49 -9.92 0.59 -5.27
CA LEU A 49 -9.40 1.96 -5.26
C LEU A 49 -7.96 1.96 -4.75
N LEU A 50 -7.02 2.38 -5.60
CA LEU A 50 -5.62 2.59 -5.25
C LEU A 50 -5.34 4.08 -5.04
N HIS A 51 -4.80 4.43 -3.88
CA HIS A 51 -4.35 5.80 -3.60
C HIS A 51 -2.84 5.95 -3.79
N VAL A 52 -2.39 7.11 -4.30
CA VAL A 52 -0.96 7.40 -4.55
C VAL A 52 -0.10 7.29 -3.29
N THR A 53 -0.67 7.44 -2.10
CA THR A 53 0.05 7.25 -0.84
C THR A 53 0.64 5.84 -0.71
N CYS A 54 -0.10 4.81 -1.19
CA CYS A 54 0.40 3.43 -1.19
C CYS A 54 1.60 3.30 -2.13
N LEU A 55 1.47 3.83 -3.34
CA LEU A 55 2.53 3.86 -4.34
C LEU A 55 3.80 4.58 -3.82
N ARG A 56 3.61 5.71 -3.13
CA ARG A 56 4.70 6.51 -2.57
C ARG A 56 5.44 5.79 -1.44
N LYS A 57 4.77 4.94 -0.64
CA LYS A 57 5.44 4.12 0.38
C LYS A 57 6.46 3.17 -0.24
N ASP A 58 6.15 2.62 -1.41
CA ASP A 58 7.05 1.75 -2.18
C ASP A 58 8.00 2.52 -3.13
N GLY A 59 7.98 3.86 -3.12
CA GLY A 59 8.85 4.69 -3.95
C GLY A 59 8.39 4.83 -5.41
N PHE A 60 7.22 4.32 -5.75
CA PHE A 60 6.62 4.44 -7.06
C PHE A 60 5.76 5.72 -7.14
N GLN A 61 6.02 6.55 -8.15
CA GLN A 61 5.32 7.84 -8.32
C GLN A 61 4.14 7.73 -9.31
N THR A 62 4.19 6.73 -10.18
CA THR A 62 3.18 6.48 -11.20
C THR A 62 3.01 4.98 -11.39
N ALA A 63 1.84 4.60 -11.88
CA ALA A 63 1.47 3.24 -12.14
C ALA A 63 1.00 3.16 -13.60
N LEU A 64 1.63 2.29 -14.39
CA LEU A 64 1.29 2.12 -15.81
C LEU A 64 0.00 1.30 -15.92
N GLU A 65 -0.86 1.64 -16.87
CA GLU A 65 -2.02 0.81 -17.20
C GLU A 65 -1.56 -0.59 -17.60
N GLY A 66 -2.24 -1.62 -17.10
CA GLY A 66 -1.88 -3.02 -17.31
C GLY A 66 -0.67 -3.50 -16.50
N ALA A 67 -0.05 -2.65 -15.69
CA ALA A 67 0.97 -3.09 -14.74
C ALA A 67 0.36 -4.02 -13.70
N ARG A 68 1.11 -5.07 -13.32
CA ARG A 68 0.72 -5.97 -12.25
C ARG A 68 1.08 -5.35 -10.91
N VAL A 69 0.12 -5.28 -10.01
CA VAL A 69 0.30 -4.77 -8.64
C VAL A 69 -0.05 -5.88 -7.67
N VAL A 70 0.72 -5.96 -6.59
CA VAL A 70 0.44 -6.76 -5.41
C VAL A 70 0.54 -5.81 -4.23
N CYS A 71 -0.53 -5.66 -3.46
CA CYS A 71 -0.59 -4.77 -2.29
C CYS A 71 -1.08 -5.51 -1.06
#